data_AF-A0A662BZ42-F1
#
_entry.id   AF-A0A662BZ42-F1
#
_cell.length_a   1.000
_cell.length_b   1.000
_cell.length_c   1.000
_cell.angle_alpha   90.00
_cell.angle_beta   90.00
_cell.angle_gamma   90.00
#
_symmetry.space_group_name_H-M   'P 1'
#
loop_
_entity.id
_entity.type
_entity.pdbx_description
1 polymer ?
#
loop_
_entity_poly.entity_id
_entity_poly.type
_entity_poly.pdbx_seq_one_letter_code
_entity_poly.pdbx_strand_id
1 'polypeptide(L)' 'MVNRHKAVEYHEWEEKELRNTFALLVAGSFIGIASPPAQITMELLPYMEADLKIMFERMDASIDPIGEMFSMLDVG' A
#
# COMPACT_ATOMS: atom_id res chain seq x y z
N MET A 1 32.30 -7.26 4.15
CA MET A 1 31.33 -6.86 3.09
C MET A 1 29.94 -7.45 3.31
N VAL A 2 29.79 -8.71 3.71
CA VAL A 2 28.47 -9.36 3.95
C VAL A 2 27.54 -8.59 4.91
N ASN A 3 28.05 -8.08 6.04
CA ASN A 3 27.21 -7.36 7.01
C ASN A 3 26.67 -6.02 6.49
N ARG A 4 27.40 -5.32 5.60
CA ARG A 4 26.95 -4.07 5.01
C ARG A 4 25.81 -4.30 4.03
N HIS A 5 25.88 -5.38 3.25
CA HIS A 5 24.83 -5.71 2.28
C HIS A 5 23.52 -6.09 2.99
N LYS A 6 23.61 -6.94 4.02
CA LYS A 6 22.46 -7.26 4.88
C LYS A 6 21.84 -6.03 5.54
N ALA A 7 22.67 -5.11 6.05
CA ALA A 7 22.16 -3.89 6.67
C ALA A 7 21.41 -2.99 5.68
N VAL A 8 21.88 -2.90 4.43
CA VAL A 8 21.18 -2.16 3.37
C VAL A 8 19.85 -2.82 3.02
N GLU A 9 19.84 -4.14 2.83
CA GLU A 9 18.63 -4.92 2.53
C GLU A 9 17.57 -4.78 3.63
N TYR A 10 17.97 -4.87 4.90
CA TYR A 10 17.05 -4.66 6.03
C TYR A 10 16.50 -3.24 6.07
N HIS A 11 17.32 -2.23 5.77
CA HIS A 11 16.88 -0.85 5.74
C HIS A 11 15.89 -0.57 4.62
N GLU A 12 16.15 -1.09 3.41
CA GLU A 12 15.23 -0.99 2.27
C GLU A 12 13.89 -1.68 2.55
N TRP A 13 13.92 -2.82 3.25
CA TRP A 13 12.72 -3.52 3.69
C TRP A 13 11.92 -2.70 4.71
N GLU A 14 12.58 -2.15 5.73
CA GLU A 14 11.93 -1.32 6.76
C GLU A 14 11.29 -0.07 6.15
N GLU A 15 12.00 0.60 5.25
CA GLU A 15 11.53 1.80 4.56
C GLU A 15 10.31 1.50 3.68
N LYS A 16 10.32 0.34 2.99
CA LYS A 16 9.15 -0.16 2.25
C LYS A 16 7.95 -0.43 3.16
N GLU A 17 8.13 -1.09 4.30
CA GLU A 17 7.05 -1.37 5.24
C GLU A 17 6.48 -0.07 5.86
N LEU A 18 7.33 0.89 6.16
CA LEU A 18 6.91 2.19 6.66
C LEU A 18 6.09 2.94 5.61
N ARG A 19 6.50 2.95 4.34
CA ARG A 19 5.72 3.54 3.23
C ARG A 19 4.36 2.87 3.05
N ASN A 20 4.30 1.53 3.09
CA ASN A 20 3.03 0.80 3.01
C ASN A 20 2.08 1.25 4.14
N THR A 21 2.59 1.31 5.38
CA THR A 21 1.81 1.72 6.56
C THR A 21 1.36 3.16 6.47
N PHE A 22 2.25 4.07 6.06
CA PHE A 22 1.95 5.48 5.89
C PHE A 22 0.87 5.71 4.83
N ALA A 23 0.97 5.02 3.70
CA ALA A 23 -0.01 5.11 2.63
C ALA A 23 -1.41 4.64 3.08
N LEU A 24 -1.48 3.56 3.88
CA LEU A 24 -2.72 3.10 4.51
C LEU A 24 -3.27 4.09 5.52
N LEU A 25 -2.43 4.83 6.27
CA LEU A 25 -2.90 5.86 7.21
C LEU A 25 -3.46 7.08 6.47
N VAL A 26 -2.78 7.52 5.41
CA VAL A 26 -3.22 8.67 4.61
C VAL A 26 -4.50 8.37 3.84
N ALA A 27 -4.61 7.18 3.25
CA ALA A 27 -5.81 6.72 2.54
C ALA A 27 -6.86 6.03 3.45
N GLY A 28 -6.54 5.83 4.73
CA GLY A 28 -7.35 5.05 5.67
C GLY A 28 -8.72 5.64 5.98
N SER A 29 -8.94 6.92 5.66
CA SER A 29 -10.25 7.58 5.77
C SER A 29 -11.33 6.85 4.99
N PHE A 30 -10.97 6.26 3.84
CA PHE A 30 -11.90 5.55 2.96
C PHE A 30 -12.35 4.19 3.52
N ILE A 31 -11.66 3.66 4.54
CA ILE A 31 -11.97 2.38 5.19
C ILE A 31 -12.24 2.52 6.69
N GLY A 32 -12.46 3.74 7.19
CA GLY A 32 -12.82 4.01 8.60
C GLY A 32 -11.66 3.93 9.59
N ILE A 33 -10.41 3.93 9.10
CA ILE A 33 -9.21 4.06 9.94
C ILE A 33 -8.98 5.55 10.25
N ALA A 34 -8.40 5.85 11.42
CA ALA A 34 -8.00 7.21 11.77
C ALA A 34 -7.04 7.77 10.70
N SER A 35 -7.55 8.71 9.90
CA SER A 35 -6.78 9.39 8.88
C SER A 35 -6.35 10.76 9.37
N PRO A 36 -5.27 11.33 8.81
CA PRO A 36 -5.02 12.75 8.95
C PRO A 36 -6.22 13.56 8.41
N PRO A 37 -6.40 14.81 8.89
CA PRO A 37 -7.35 15.76 8.31
C PRO A 37 -7.18 15.87 6.78
N ALA A 38 -8.30 16.00 6.07
CA ALA A 38 -8.32 15.98 4.59
C ALA A 38 -7.35 16.99 3.95
N GLN A 39 -7.15 18.15 4.57
CA GLN A 39 -6.20 19.17 4.12
C GLN A 39 -4.76 18.64 4.09
N ILE A 40 -4.36 17.93 5.15
CA ILE A 40 -3.02 17.33 5.27
C ILE A 40 -2.87 16.20 4.25
N THR A 41 -3.90 15.36 4.08
CA THR A 41 -3.89 14.34 3.01
C THR A 41 -3.66 14.97 1.64
N MET A 42 -4.40 16.03 1.29
CA MET A 42 -4.27 16.71 0.00
C MET A 42 -2.89 17.32 -0.23
N GLU A 43 -2.25 17.85 0.81
CA GLU A 43 -0.87 18.35 0.74
C GLU A 43 0.16 17.23 0.55
N LEU A 44 -0.11 16.03 1.06
CA LEU A 44 0.77 14.87 0.96
C LEU A 44 0.64 14.13 -0.39
N LEU A 45 -0.53 14.17 -1.02
CA LEU A 45 -0.81 13.44 -2.28
C LEU A 45 0.27 13.63 -3.38
N PRO A 46 0.78 14.85 -3.67
CA PRO A 46 1.80 15.03 -4.70
C PRO A 46 3.12 14.31 -4.40
N TYR A 47 3.43 14.09 -3.12
CA TYR A 47 4.66 13.39 -2.70
C TYR A 47 4.49 11.87 -2.69
N MET A 48 3.25 11.38 -2.81
CA MET A 48 2.91 9.96 -2.73
C MET A 48 2.68 9.31 -4.09
N GLU A 49 2.94 10.01 -5.20
CA GLU A 49 2.63 9.53 -6.56
C GLU A 49 3.16 8.10 -6.82
N ALA A 50 4.42 7.84 -6.49
CA ALA A 50 5.04 6.53 -6.67
C ALA A 50 4.38 5.44 -5.80
N ASP A 51 4.07 5.77 -4.55
CA ASP A 51 3.44 4.84 -3.60
C ASP A 51 2.00 4.52 -3.99
N LEU A 52 1.24 5.54 -4.40
CA LEU A 52 -0.13 5.40 -4.92
C LEU A 52 -0.15 4.51 -6.15
N LYS A 53 0.80 4.70 -7.09
CA LYS A 53 0.91 3.86 -8.28
C LYS A 53 1.13 2.39 -7.92
N ILE A 54 2.06 2.10 -7.01
CA ILE A 54 2.32 0.73 -6.55
C ILE A 54 1.08 0.14 -5.85
N MET A 55 0.37 0.92 -5.05
CA MET A 55 -0.87 0.47 -4.41
C MET A 55 -1.96 0.15 -5.43
N PHE A 56 -2.16 0.99 -6.45
CA PHE A 56 -3.14 0.74 -7.51
C PHE A 56 -2.77 -0.49 -8.33
N GLU A 57 -1.49 -0.64 -8.72
CA GLU A 57 -1.01 -1.83 -9.42
C GLU A 57 -1.26 -3.12 -8.62
N ARG A 58 -1.04 -3.09 -7.30
CA ARG A 58 -1.34 -4.22 -6.41
C ARG A 58 -2.84 -4.46 -6.26
N MET A 59 -3.64 -3.40 -6.20
CA MET A 59 -5.10 -3.50 -6.11
C MET A 59 -5.66 -4.16 -7.36
N ASP A 60 -5.25 -3.70 -8.55
CA ASP A 60 -5.66 -4.28 -9.83
C ASP A 60 -5.27 -5.77 -9.91
N ALA A 61 -4.06 -6.12 -9.49
CA ALA A 61 -3.60 -7.50 -9.41
C ALA A 61 -4.31 -8.35 -8.33
N SER A 62 -4.95 -7.72 -7.33
CA SER A 62 -5.67 -8.40 -6.25
C SER A 62 -7.17 -8.56 -6.52
N ILE A 63 -7.75 -7.70 -7.36
CA ILE A 63 -9.15 -7.80 -7.79
C ILE A 63 -9.38 -9.04 -8.66
N ASP A 64 -8.39 -9.43 -9.47
CA ASP A 64 -8.43 -10.62 -10.32
C ASP A 64 -8.60 -11.93 -9.49
N PRO A 65 -7.82 -12.20 -8.41
CA PRO A 65 -8.04 -13.34 -7.53
C PRO A 65 -9.38 -13.35 -6.79
N ILE A 66 -9.88 -12.18 -6.35
CA ILE A 66 -11.17 -12.10 -5.65
C ILE A 66 -12.31 -12.42 -6.64
N GLY A 67 -12.22 -11.92 -7.88
CA GLY A 67 -13.16 -12.23 -8.95
C GLY A 67 -13.19 -13.73 -9.29
N GLU A 68 -12.04 -14.37 -9.39
CA GLU A 68 -11.94 -15.83 -9.56
C GLU A 68 -12.52 -16.59 -8.35
N MET A 69 -12.25 -16.15 -7.13
CA MET A 69 -12.82 -16.77 -5.91
C MET A 69 -14.34 -16.64 -5.86
N PHE A 70 -14.92 -15.47 -6.20
CA PHE A 70 -16.38 -15.31 -6.29
C PHE A 70 -16.99 -16.11 -7.45
N SER A 71 -16.30 -16.21 -8.58
CA SER A 71 -16.73 -17.07 -9.70
C SER A 71 -16.73 -18.56 -9.35
N MET A 72 -15.86 -19.01 -8.44
CA MET A 72 -15.89 -20.38 -7.89
C MET A 72 -17.05 -20.59 -6.90
N LEU A 73 -17.50 -19.53 -6.22
CA LEU A 73 -18.62 -19.57 -5.27
C LEU A 73 -19.99 -19.44 -5.93
N ASP A 74 -20.08 -18.82 -7.11
CA ASP A 74 -21.31 -18.65 -7.91
C ASP A 74 -21.66 -19.90 -8.75
N VAL A 75 -20.99 -21.03 -8.50
CA VAL A 75 -21.41 -22.36 -8.99
C VAL A 75 -22.23 -23.04 -7.89
N GLY A 76 -23.48 -22.62 -7.76
CA GLY A 76 -24.46 -23.19 -6.82
C GLY A 76 -25.77 -22.42 -6.75
#